data_AF-A0A2N1HSL9-F1
#
_entry.id   AF-A0A2N1HSL9-F1
#
_cell.length_a   1.000
_cell.length_b   1.000
_cell.length_c   1.000
_cell.angle_alpha   90.00
_cell.angle_beta   90.00
_cell.angle_gamma   90.00
#
_symmetry.space_group_name_H-M   'P 1'
#
loop_
_entity.id
_entity.type
_entity.pdbx_description
1 polymer ?
#
loop_
_entity_poly.entity_id
_entity_poly.type
_entity_poly.pdbx_seq_one_letter_code
_entity_poly.pdbx_strand_id
1 'polypeptide(L)'
;MWRAFVIFIEIVILVIVLRTSFVQYFLSDIQQTVSGWIESVVDIPEQQSLSTLREKFFYNNMSLQPHQTDYVLDITENREKLESFRQFYCIKNDKNPFIYGQNLRRLCDQIKSTKF
;
A
#
# COMPACT_ATOMS: atom_id res chain seq x y z
N MET A 1 48.33 -6.51 -20.05
CA MET A 1 48.41 -7.48 -18.94
C MET A 1 48.50 -6.81 -17.57
N TRP A 2 49.36 -5.80 -17.37
CA TRP A 2 49.48 -5.06 -16.09
C TRP A 2 48.17 -4.48 -15.54
N ARG A 3 47.36 -3.82 -16.40
CA ARG A 3 46.06 -3.25 -15.99
C ARG A 3 45.07 -4.30 -15.49
N ALA A 4 45.04 -5.48 -16.11
CA ALA A 4 44.16 -6.58 -15.68
C ALA A 4 44.59 -7.15 -14.33
N PHE A 5 45.90 -7.21 -14.07
CA PHE A 5 46.45 -7.64 -12.78
C PHE A 5 46.10 -6.66 -11.65
N VAL A 6 46.19 -5.35 -11.91
CA VAL A 6 45.78 -4.31 -10.95
C VAL A 6 44.28 -4.41 -10.62
N ILE A 7 43.43 -4.55 -11.65
CA ILE A 7 41.97 -4.72 -11.47
C ILE A 7 41.67 -5.99 -10.68
N PHE A 8 42.38 -7.09 -10.95
CA PHE A 8 42.19 -8.34 -10.22
C PHE A 8 42.56 -8.20 -8.74
N ILE A 9 43.67 -7.55 -8.42
CA ILE A 9 44.07 -7.26 -7.04
C ILE A 9 43.05 -6.39 -6.33
N GLU A 10 42.54 -5.35 -7.00
CA GLU A 10 41.53 -4.46 -6.45
C GLU A 10 40.24 -5.21 -6.10
N ILE A 11 39.77 -6.09 -6.99
CA ILE A 11 38.60 -6.95 -6.73
C ILE A 11 38.86 -7.89 -5.55
N VAL A 12 40.04 -8.50 -5.46
CA VAL A 12 40.39 -9.40 -4.35
C VAL A 12 40.42 -8.65 -3.01
N ILE A 13 41.02 -7.46 -2.97
CA ILE A 13 41.04 -6.61 -1.76
C ILE A 13 39.62 -6.24 -1.36
N LEU A 14 38.78 -5.84 -2.32
CA LEU A 14 37.38 -5.46 -2.07
C LEU A 14 36.59 -6.64 -1.49
N VAL A 15 36.77 -7.85 -2.02
CA VAL A 15 36.13 -9.07 -1.49
C VAL A 15 36.60 -9.39 -0.07
N ILE A 16 37.88 -9.21 0.24
CA ILE A 16 38.42 -9.43 1.60
C ILE A 16 37.81 -8.41 2.58
N VAL A 17 37.76 -7.13 2.19
CA VAL A 17 37.16 -6.07 3.01
C VAL A 17 35.67 -6.35 3.26
N LEU A 18 34.90 -6.75 2.24
CA LEU A 18 33.50 -7.13 2.38
C LEU A 18 33.27 -8.33 3.32
N ARG A 19 34.24 -9.24 3.43
CA ARG A 19 34.18 -10.43 4.30
C ARG A 19 34.60 -10.14 5.74
N THR A 20 35.08 -8.93 6.05
CA THR A 20 35.45 -8.58 7.44
C THR A 20 34.21 -8.44 8.32
N SER A 21 34.35 -8.80 9.59
CA SER A 21 33.30 -8.72 10.61
C SER A 21 32.73 -7.31 10.79
N PHE A 22 33.53 -6.28 10.48
CA PHE A 22 33.09 -4.87 10.50
C PHE A 22 32.03 -4.55 9.45
N VAL A 23 32.22 -4.97 8.20
CA VAL A 23 31.25 -4.72 7.12
C VAL A 23 30.00 -5.57 7.29
N GLN A 24 30.15 -6.81 7.76
CA GLN A 24 28.99 -7.67 8.04
C GLN A 24 28.11 -7.11 9.17
N TYR A 25 28.70 -6.53 10.21
CA TYR A 25 27.97 -5.85 11.28
C TYR A 25 27.24 -4.60 10.76
N PHE A 26 27.92 -3.77 9.96
CA PHE A 26 27.31 -2.58 9.35
C PHE A 26 26.15 -2.93 8.39
N LEU A 27 26.30 -4.00 7.59
CA LEU A 27 25.23 -4.49 6.70
C LEU A 27 24.06 -5.13 7.46
N SER A 28 24.33 -5.78 8.59
CA SER A 28 23.31 -6.30 9.51
C SER A 28 22.43 -5.19 10.08
N ASP A 29 23.05 -4.08 10.54
CA ASP A 29 22.32 -2.92 11.06
C ASP A 29 21.51 -2.20 9.96
N ILE A 30 22.02 -2.19 8.72
CA ILE A 30 21.27 -1.70 7.55
C ILE A 30 20.09 -2.62 7.23
N GLN A 31 20.25 -3.95 7.30
CA GLN A 31 19.14 -4.89 7.06
C GLN A 31 18.00 -4.69 8.06
N GLN A 32 18.29 -4.42 9.32
CA GLN A 32 17.26 -4.11 10.33
C GLN A 32 16.55 -2.78 10.05
N THR A 33 17.26 -1.78 9.52
CA THR A 33 16.67 -0.48 9.18
C THR A 33 15.86 -0.52 7.87
N VAL A 34 16.32 -1.25 6.84
CA VAL A 34 15.64 -1.34 5.54
C VAL A 34 14.33 -2.14 5.61
N SER A 35 14.22 -3.06 6.57
CA SER A 35 13.00 -3.86 6.78
C SER A 35 11.78 -2.98 7.14
N GLY A 36 11.97 -1.87 7.85
CA GLY A 36 10.89 -0.94 8.22
C GLY A 36 10.47 0.03 7.09
N TRP A 37 11.27 0.18 6.04
CA TRP A 37 10.95 1.05 4.89
C TRP A 37 10.26 0.30 3.76
N ILE A 38 10.35 -1.03 3.74
CA ILE A 38 9.70 -1.87 2.73
C ILE A 38 8.19 -1.98 2.97
N GLU A 39 7.73 -2.00 4.22
CA GLU A 39 6.30 -1.90 4.53
C GLU A 39 5.71 -0.53 4.15
N SER A 40 6.42 0.57 4.46
CA SER A 40 5.93 1.92 4.18
C SER A 40 5.89 2.27 2.67
N VAL A 41 6.72 1.63 1.84
CA VAL A 41 6.67 1.82 0.38
C VAL A 41 5.47 1.10 -0.26
N VAL A 42 4.96 0.03 0.36
CA VAL A 42 3.74 -0.66 -0.10
C VAL A 42 2.48 0.11 0.29
N ASP A 43 2.49 0.81 1.42
CA ASP A 43 1.34 1.56 1.93
C ASP A 43 1.04 2.86 1.15
N ILE A 44 2.05 3.50 0.55
CA ILE A 44 1.90 4.76 -0.20
C ILE A 44 0.97 4.63 -1.42
N PRO A 45 1.18 3.69 -2.37
CA PRO A 45 0.26 3.52 -3.49
C PRO A 45 -1.13 3.07 -3.03
N GLU A 46 -1.22 2.29 -1.94
CA GLU A 46 -2.48 1.85 -1.36
C GLU A 46 -3.31 3.06 -0.85
N GLN A 47 -2.73 3.92 -0.01
CA GLN A 47 -3.43 5.10 0.49
C GLN A 47 -3.85 6.05 -0.62
N GLN A 48 -3.04 6.18 -1.68
CA GLN A 48 -3.38 7.00 -2.84
C GLN A 48 -4.57 6.43 -3.63
N SER A 49 -4.68 5.10 -3.75
CA SER A 49 -5.84 4.46 -4.40
C SER A 49 -7.13 4.68 -3.61
N LEU A 50 -7.07 4.60 -2.28
CA LEU A 50 -8.21 4.81 -1.38
C LEU A 50 -8.67 6.27 -1.38
N SER A 51 -7.75 7.23 -1.38
CA SER A 51 -8.09 8.66 -1.47
C SER A 51 -8.72 9.01 -2.82
N THR A 52 -8.21 8.46 -3.91
CA THR A 52 -8.77 8.65 -5.26
C THR A 52 -10.18 8.05 -5.36
N LEU A 53 -10.41 6.89 -4.74
CA LEU A 53 -11.75 6.29 -4.64
C LEU A 53 -12.70 7.22 -3.88
N ARG A 54 -12.29 7.74 -2.72
CA ARG A 54 -13.08 8.69 -1.91
C ARG A 54 -13.45 9.93 -2.70
N GLU A 55 -12.48 10.54 -3.36
CA GLU A 55 -12.68 11.77 -4.14
C GLU A 55 -13.71 11.54 -5.26
N LYS A 56 -13.55 10.44 -6.03
CA LYS A 56 -14.52 10.06 -7.07
C LYS A 56 -15.89 9.74 -6.51
N PHE A 57 -15.96 9.15 -5.33
CA PHE A 57 -17.24 8.83 -4.69
C PHE A 57 -17.97 10.10 -4.25
N PHE A 58 -17.30 10.98 -3.52
CA PHE A 58 -17.92 12.20 -3.00
C PHE A 58 -18.25 13.20 -4.10
N TYR A 59 -17.39 13.36 -5.13
CA TYR A 59 -17.67 14.22 -6.26
C TYR A 59 -18.98 13.84 -6.97
N ASN A 60 -19.24 12.53 -7.12
CA ASN A 60 -20.42 12.01 -7.81
C ASN A 60 -21.63 11.77 -6.90
N ASN A 61 -21.48 11.91 -5.57
CA ASN A 61 -22.54 11.66 -4.58
C ASN A 61 -22.72 12.85 -3.65
N MET A 62 -23.12 13.99 -4.23
CA MET A 62 -23.29 15.29 -3.55
C MET A 62 -24.45 15.33 -2.52
N SER A 63 -25.09 14.20 -2.17
CA SER A 63 -26.30 14.12 -1.34
C SER A 63 -26.16 13.18 -0.12
N LEU A 64 -24.94 12.76 0.24
CA LEU A 64 -24.75 11.94 1.44
C LEU A 64 -25.02 12.75 2.70
N GLN A 65 -25.73 12.15 3.65
CA GLN A 65 -25.84 12.73 4.99
C GLN A 65 -24.48 12.66 5.71
N PRO A 66 -24.22 13.54 6.69
CA PRO A 66 -22.93 13.57 7.39
C PRO A 66 -22.48 12.20 7.92
N HIS A 67 -23.38 11.45 8.55
CA HIS A 67 -23.08 10.11 9.07
C HIS A 67 -22.71 9.08 7.98
N GLN A 68 -23.23 9.24 6.76
CA GLN A 68 -22.89 8.37 5.63
C GLN A 68 -21.52 8.73 5.05
N THR A 69 -21.19 10.02 5.05
CA THR A 69 -19.85 10.51 4.70
C THR A 69 -18.81 9.96 5.66
N ASP A 70 -19.06 10.07 6.97
CA ASP A 70 -18.16 9.54 8.01
C ASP A 70 -17.96 8.04 7.88
N TYR A 71 -19.05 7.30 7.61
CA TYR A 71 -18.99 5.87 7.36
C TYR A 71 -18.13 5.52 6.14
N VAL A 72 -18.25 6.29 5.04
CA VAL A 72 -17.44 6.07 3.84
C VAL A 72 -15.97 6.39 4.09
N LEU A 73 -15.67 7.43 4.88
CA LEU A 73 -14.31 7.75 5.30
C LEU A 73 -13.69 6.61 6.12
N ASP A 74 -14.45 6.01 7.05
CA ASP A 74 -14.01 4.89 7.88
C ASP A 74 -13.69 3.63 7.05
N ILE A 75 -14.61 3.21 6.16
CA ILE A 75 -14.38 2.00 5.34
C ILE A 75 -13.25 2.16 4.31
N THR A 76 -12.87 3.40 4.00
CA THR A 76 -11.76 3.71 3.07
C THR A 76 -10.49 4.18 3.79
N GLU A 77 -10.43 4.00 5.11
CA GLU A 77 -9.24 4.30 5.92
C GLU A 77 -8.08 3.34 5.57
N ASN A 78 -8.39 2.06 5.37
CA ASN A 78 -7.43 1.03 4.99
C ASN A 78 -8.07 -0.01 4.05
N ARG A 79 -7.25 -0.81 3.37
CA ARG A 79 -7.74 -1.79 2.40
C ARG A 79 -8.48 -2.97 3.03
N GLU A 80 -8.13 -3.40 4.24
CA GLU A 80 -8.83 -4.50 4.92
C GLU A 80 -10.30 -4.18 5.21
N LYS A 81 -10.58 -2.96 5.70
CA LYS A 81 -11.94 -2.46 5.90
C LYS A 81 -12.70 -2.37 4.59
N LEU A 82 -12.06 -1.86 3.54
CA LEU A 82 -12.69 -1.74 2.23
C LEU A 82 -12.98 -3.11 1.60
N GLU A 83 -12.06 -4.05 1.73
CA GLU A 83 -12.22 -5.41 1.22
C GLU A 83 -13.31 -6.15 1.99
N SER A 84 -13.33 -6.01 3.32
CA SER A 84 -14.41 -6.55 4.16
C SER A 84 -15.77 -5.99 3.73
N PHE A 85 -15.85 -4.67 3.53
CA PHE A 85 -17.04 -4.00 3.01
C PHE A 85 -17.46 -4.59 1.64
N ARG A 86 -16.51 -4.76 0.71
CA ARG A 86 -16.76 -5.32 -0.62
C ARG A 86 -17.30 -6.75 -0.53
N GLN A 87 -16.71 -7.59 0.33
CA GLN A 87 -17.13 -8.98 0.51
C GLN A 87 -18.57 -9.08 1.04
N PHE A 88 -18.90 -8.36 2.11
CA PHE A 88 -20.24 -8.43 2.70
C PHE A 88 -21.30 -7.73 1.85
N TYR A 89 -21.04 -6.50 1.42
CA TYR A 89 -22.11 -5.65 0.88
C TYR A 89 -22.15 -5.59 -0.64
N CYS A 90 -21.03 -5.83 -1.33
CA CYS A 90 -21.01 -5.84 -2.80
C CYS A 90 -21.11 -7.25 -3.40
N ILE A 91 -20.54 -8.27 -2.74
CA ILE A 91 -20.56 -9.66 -3.24
C ILE A 91 -21.69 -10.47 -2.60
N LYS A 92 -21.70 -10.57 -1.27
CA LYS A 92 -22.74 -11.33 -0.54
C LYS A 92 -24.09 -10.61 -0.53
N ASN A 93 -24.11 -9.32 -0.88
CA ASN A 93 -25.30 -8.48 -0.96
C ASN A 93 -26.04 -8.39 0.40
N ASP A 94 -25.26 -8.38 1.48
CA ASP A 94 -25.77 -8.21 2.84
C ASP A 94 -26.35 -6.80 3.03
N LYS A 95 -27.23 -6.63 4.01
CA LYS A 95 -27.83 -5.33 4.31
C LYS A 95 -26.84 -4.45 5.07
N ASN A 96 -26.52 -3.29 4.52
CA ASN A 96 -25.71 -2.29 5.19
C ASN A 96 -26.62 -1.22 5.86
N PRO A 97 -26.44 -0.95 7.17
CA PRO A 97 -27.29 -0.03 7.91
C PRO A 97 -27.02 1.46 7.62
N PHE A 98 -25.85 1.81 7.07
CA PHE A 98 -25.41 3.19 6.87
C PHE A 98 -25.50 3.64 5.41
N ILE A 99 -25.17 2.77 4.46
CA ILE A 99 -25.23 3.06 3.02
C ILE A 99 -26.02 1.98 2.27
N TYR A 100 -27.09 2.38 1.59
CA TYR A 100 -28.01 1.43 0.94
C TYR A 100 -28.57 2.00 -0.37
N GLY A 101 -29.31 1.16 -1.09
CA GLY A 101 -29.97 1.53 -2.34
C GLY A 101 -28.99 1.93 -3.43
N GLN A 102 -29.23 3.08 -4.05
CA GLN A 102 -28.43 3.55 -5.19
C GLN A 102 -27.00 3.96 -4.79
N ASN A 103 -26.82 4.52 -3.59
CA ASN A 103 -25.51 4.94 -3.10
C ASN A 103 -24.60 3.73 -2.85
N LEU A 104 -25.13 2.64 -2.30
CA LEU A 104 -24.39 1.38 -2.12
C LEU A 104 -23.95 0.81 -3.46
N ARG A 105 -24.86 0.76 -4.46
CA ARG A 105 -24.52 0.26 -5.81
C ARG A 105 -23.42 1.08 -6.46
N ARG A 106 -23.52 2.42 -6.43
CA ARG A 106 -22.47 3.29 -6.97
C ARG A 106 -21.14 3.11 -6.27
N LEU A 107 -21.14 2.96 -4.94
CA LEU A 107 -19.92 2.71 -4.18
C LEU A 107 -19.28 1.38 -4.60
N CYS A 108 -20.08 0.31 -4.72
CA CYS A 108 -19.61 -1.00 -5.18
C CYS A 108 -19.07 -0.95 -6.62
N ASP A 109 -19.71 -0.22 -7.53
CA ASP A 109 -19.23 -0.04 -8.90
C ASP A 109 -17.88 0.69 -8.93
N GLN A 110 -17.74 1.74 -8.11
CA GLN A 110 -16.48 2.47 -8.00
C GLN A 110 -15.37 1.62 -7.38
N ILE A 111 -15.64 0.88 -6.30
CA ILE A 111 -14.69 -0.09 -5.71
C ILE A 111 -14.24 -1.10 -6.74
N LYS A 112 -15.17 -1.63 -7.56
CA LYS A 112 -14.84 -2.60 -8.63
C LYS A 112 -13.97 -1.99 -9.72
N SER A 113 -14.16 -0.71 -10.04
CA SER A 113 -13.37 -0.02 -11.07
C SER A 113 -12.00 0.42 -10.60
N THR A 114 -11.79 0.57 -9.30
CA THR A 114 -10.49 0.89 -8.70
C THR A 114 -9.65 -0.37 -8.64
N LYS A 115 -8.49 -0.34 -9.30
CA LYS A 115 -7.48 -1.39 -9.17
C LYS A 115 -6.66 -1.11 -7.92
N PHE A 116 -6.64 -2.09 -7.02
CA PHE A 116 -5.74 -2.15 -5.87
C PHE A 116 -4.56 -3.05 -6.23
#